data_AF-A0A1J7H0B1-F1
#
_entry.id   AF-A0A1J7H0B1-F1
#
_cell.length_a   1.000
_cell.length_b   1.000
_cell.length_c   1.000
_cell.angle_alpha   90.00
_cell.angle_beta   90.00
_cell.angle_gamma   90.00
#
_symmetry.space_group_name_H-M   'P 1'
#
loop_
_entity.id
_entity.type
_entity.pdbx_description
1 polymer ?
#
loop_
_entity_poly.entity_id
_entity_poly.type
_entity_poly.pdbx_seq_one_letter_code
_entity_poly.pdbx_strand_id
1 'polypeptide(L)'
;MCTSPNVNEEYHEAFRTKSYIEICNKAQGHLGKTIRLSSPSSSSSTSSTSSSLPFHMHLTEHLLEPRQEIMTNMTQSYKVHILLVDYFEATLEASLFCDKILEGINSMRLSNRRITRVVMLSKRVHDGANENDQNFKDIYKELTSFAMQKNPFYIISTIQFHEIHDQYIELLHRLKSKRRRIRRTISLKRVCKRLGGVVLVTSHCAILVTLLVFSFHSIVGLVAAPAIVGGLVGLFMKRIKMKNENFSTTSYCERLCDQLDVSTKGIYILINDLDTMSRMVKRLHDEVEHRKMIADVCVKNIMKSEILKQVMKDFHEHESSFLDQLEELEEHVYLCFLTINRSRTLVMQKITEKENIGL
;
A
#
# COMPACT_ATOMS: atom_id res chain seq x y z
N MET A 1 -3.56 -33.39 22.30
CA MET A 1 -4.56 -32.30 22.23
C MET A 1 -4.00 -31.23 21.32
N CYS A 2 -4.56 -31.05 20.12
CA CYS A 2 -4.17 -29.95 19.24
C CYS A 2 -4.88 -28.68 19.73
N THR A 3 -4.14 -27.78 20.34
CA THR A 3 -4.58 -26.42 20.62
C THR A 3 -4.80 -25.72 19.28
N SER A 4 -6.05 -25.36 18.99
CA SER A 4 -6.37 -24.48 17.87
C SER A 4 -5.59 -23.17 18.03
N PRO A 5 -4.84 -22.71 17.02
CA PRO A 5 -4.17 -21.43 17.09
C PRO A 5 -5.23 -20.34 17.33
N ASN A 6 -4.99 -19.49 18.34
CA ASN A 6 -5.83 -18.35 18.63
C ASN A 6 -5.64 -17.34 17.50
N VAL A 7 -6.55 -17.39 16.51
CA VAL A 7 -6.52 -16.55 15.29
C VAL A 7 -6.39 -15.08 15.65
N ASN A 8 -6.95 -14.64 16.78
CA ASN A 8 -6.88 -13.25 17.23
C ASN A 8 -5.46 -12.87 17.71
N GLU A 9 -4.77 -13.80 18.36
CA GLU A 9 -3.41 -13.59 18.84
C GLU A 9 -2.39 -13.65 17.69
N GLU A 10 -2.58 -14.57 16.74
CA GLU A 10 -1.82 -14.60 15.48
C GLU A 10 -2.06 -13.33 14.65
N TYR A 11 -3.30 -12.82 14.61
CA TYR A 11 -3.66 -11.56 13.99
C TYR A 11 -2.96 -10.36 14.66
N HIS A 12 -2.95 -10.29 15.99
CA HIS A 12 -2.27 -9.23 16.73
C HIS A 12 -0.73 -9.30 16.64
N GLU A 13 -0.13 -10.49 16.61
CA GLU A 13 1.30 -10.63 16.38
C GLU A 13 1.70 -10.27 14.95
N ALA A 14 0.89 -10.63 13.94
CA ALA A 14 1.05 -10.16 12.57
C ALA A 14 0.94 -8.63 12.47
N PHE A 15 0.12 -8.01 13.33
CA PHE A 15 -0.03 -6.56 13.45
C PHE A 15 1.24 -5.89 14.02
N ARG A 16 1.88 -6.48 15.04
CA ARG A 16 3.01 -5.89 15.78
C ARG A 16 4.39 -6.28 15.25
N THR A 17 4.54 -6.34 13.93
CA THR A 17 5.87 -6.54 13.34
C THR A 17 6.83 -5.40 13.69
N LYS A 18 8.15 -5.62 13.62
CA LYS A 18 9.15 -4.56 13.81
C LYS A 18 8.87 -3.32 12.95
N SER A 19 8.32 -3.51 11.75
CA SER A 19 7.90 -2.43 10.84
C SER A 19 6.72 -1.62 11.37
N TYR A 20 5.75 -2.25 12.04
CA TYR A 20 4.65 -1.55 12.71
C TYR A 20 5.19 -0.69 13.85
N ILE A 21 6.03 -1.26 14.70
CA ILE A 21 6.65 -0.55 15.83
C ILE A 21 7.51 0.62 15.33
N GLU A 22 8.29 0.44 14.28
CA GLU A 22 9.14 1.48 13.70
C GLU A 22 8.31 2.65 13.14
N ILE A 23 7.21 2.37 12.43
CA ILE A 23 6.34 3.43 11.92
C ILE A 23 5.55 4.10 13.05
N CYS A 24 5.08 3.35 14.06
CA CYS A 24 4.47 3.94 15.25
C CYS A 24 5.46 4.85 16.00
N ASN A 25 6.71 4.42 16.16
CA ASN A 25 7.76 5.22 16.78
C ASN A 25 8.08 6.48 15.94
N LYS A 26 8.09 6.35 14.60
CA LYS A 26 8.29 7.50 13.70
C LYS A 26 7.13 8.48 13.80
N ALA A 27 5.88 7.98 13.79
CA ALA A 27 4.69 8.80 13.98
C ALA A 27 4.71 9.53 15.33
N GLN A 28 5.08 8.85 16.41
CA GLN A 28 5.26 9.44 17.75
C GLN A 28 6.42 10.45 17.80
N GLY A 29 7.53 10.19 17.10
CA GLY A 29 8.69 11.09 17.02
C GLY A 29 8.40 12.39 16.26
N HIS A 30 7.62 12.33 15.18
CA HIS A 30 7.14 13.52 14.48
C HIS A 30 6.10 14.29 15.31
N LEU A 31 5.23 13.59 16.04
CA LEU A 31 4.27 14.20 16.96
C LEU A 31 4.94 14.97 18.11
N GLY A 32 6.02 14.41 18.67
CA GLY A 32 6.82 15.07 19.71
C GLY A 32 7.50 16.37 19.23
N LYS A 33 7.66 16.56 17.91
CA LYS A 33 8.12 17.83 17.30
C LYS A 33 6.96 18.79 17.02
N THR A 34 5.83 18.31 16.51
CA THR A 34 4.65 19.15 16.19
C THR A 34 3.97 19.74 17.43
N ILE A 35 3.90 18.99 18.54
CA ILE A 35 3.35 19.47 19.82
C ILE A 35 4.23 20.59 20.41
N ARG A 36 5.56 20.53 20.24
CA ARG A 36 6.47 21.57 20.74
C ARG A 36 6.38 22.89 19.96
N LEU A 37 5.83 22.88 18.75
CA LEU A 37 5.70 24.05 17.90
C LEU A 37 4.33 24.74 18.01
N SER A 38 3.34 24.12 18.68
CA SER A 38 1.93 24.55 18.62
C SER A 38 1.28 24.98 19.94
N SER A 39 2.02 25.05 21.07
CA SER A 39 1.78 25.91 22.27
C SER A 39 2.43 25.33 23.54
N PRO A 40 2.89 26.17 24.50
CA PRO A 40 3.25 25.72 25.84
C PRO A 40 1.99 25.56 26.71
N SER A 41 2.05 24.59 27.63
CA SER A 41 1.07 24.27 28.70
C SER A 41 -0.16 23.44 28.32
N SER A 42 -0.12 22.14 28.64
CA SER A 42 -0.90 21.58 29.76
C SER A 42 -0.55 20.10 29.97
N SER A 43 -0.68 19.70 31.23
CA SER A 43 -0.11 18.55 31.91
C SER A 43 -0.67 17.19 31.51
N SER A 44 0.23 16.21 31.61
CA SER A 44 0.08 14.77 31.58
C SER A 44 -1.04 14.18 32.44
N SER A 45 -1.76 13.22 31.87
CA SER A 45 -2.36 12.10 32.60
C SER A 45 -2.22 10.82 31.79
N THR A 46 -1.51 9.87 32.39
CA THR A 46 -1.30 8.51 31.94
C THR A 46 -2.57 7.68 32.13
N SER A 47 -3.06 7.07 31.06
CA SER A 47 -3.99 5.95 31.11
C SER A 47 -3.64 5.00 29.98
N SER A 48 -3.30 3.77 30.34
CA SER A 48 -2.98 2.66 29.45
C SER A 48 -4.19 2.29 28.60
N THR A 49 -4.18 2.76 27.36
CA THR A 49 -4.96 2.23 26.24
C THR A 49 -4.08 2.41 25.01
N SER A 50 -4.11 1.42 24.11
CA SER A 50 -3.40 1.37 22.83
C SER A 50 -3.12 2.77 22.27
N SER A 51 -1.83 3.09 22.08
CA SER A 51 -1.36 4.40 21.62
C SER A 51 -1.93 4.72 20.23
N SER A 52 -3.14 5.28 20.18
CA SER A 52 -3.77 5.75 18.95
C SER A 52 -2.92 6.88 18.38
N LEU A 53 -2.54 6.74 17.10
CA LEU A 53 -1.94 7.82 16.35
C LEU A 53 -2.86 9.05 16.47
N PRO A 54 -2.33 10.25 16.71
CA PRO A 54 -3.16 11.44 16.87
C PRO A 54 -3.98 11.68 15.60
N PHE A 55 -5.26 11.97 15.83
CA PHE A 55 -6.40 12.13 14.90
C PHE A 55 -6.25 13.16 13.75
N HIS A 56 -5.04 13.63 13.42
CA HIS A 56 -4.81 14.70 12.45
C HIS A 56 -3.40 14.61 11.81
N MET A 57 -3.04 13.45 11.29
CA MET A 57 -1.76 13.27 10.61
C MET A 57 -1.99 13.03 9.11
N HIS A 58 -1.53 13.94 8.25
CA HIS A 58 -1.34 13.64 6.83
C HIS A 58 -0.23 12.61 6.72
N LEU A 59 -0.61 11.34 6.65
CA LEU A 59 0.31 10.21 6.66
C LEU A 59 1.23 10.28 5.46
N THR A 60 0.69 10.66 4.30
CA THR A 60 1.46 10.75 3.06
C THR A 60 2.63 11.72 3.17
N GLU A 61 2.39 12.93 3.70
CA GLU A 61 3.42 13.98 3.80
C GLU A 61 4.54 13.61 4.79
N HIS A 62 4.18 12.92 5.88
CA HIS A 62 5.08 12.74 7.03
C HIS A 62 5.73 11.36 7.09
N LEU A 63 5.01 10.33 6.64
CA LEU A 63 5.36 8.93 6.89
C LEU A 63 5.60 8.11 5.63
N LEU A 64 5.16 8.58 4.45
CA LEU A 64 5.33 7.83 3.21
C LEU A 64 6.81 7.79 2.81
N GLU A 65 7.33 6.58 2.69
CA GLU A 65 8.67 6.27 2.26
C GLU A 65 8.64 5.36 1.02
N PRO A 66 9.65 5.46 0.13
CA PRO A 66 10.58 6.58 0.05
C PRO A 66 9.84 7.87 -0.34
N ARG A 67 10.33 9.01 0.18
CA ARG A 67 9.81 10.35 -0.13
C ARG A 67 9.86 10.66 -1.63
N GLN A 68 8.99 11.56 -2.08
CA GLN A 68 8.88 11.91 -3.50
C GLN A 68 10.18 12.47 -4.10
N GLU A 69 10.97 13.22 -3.31
CA GLU A 69 12.29 13.72 -3.73
C GLU A 69 13.28 12.60 -4.01
N ILE A 70 13.27 11.55 -3.18
CA ILE A 70 14.10 10.36 -3.37
C ILE A 70 13.63 9.61 -4.62
N MET A 71 12.32 9.56 -4.85
CA MET A 71 11.72 8.96 -6.04
C MET A 71 12.14 9.68 -7.33
N THR A 72 12.10 11.02 -7.37
CA THR A 72 12.52 11.80 -8.56
C THR A 72 13.99 11.61 -8.85
N ASN A 73 14.84 11.70 -7.81
CA ASN A 73 16.28 11.44 -7.95
C ASN A 73 16.55 10.01 -8.42
N MET A 74 15.75 9.05 -7.95
CA MET A 74 15.88 7.66 -8.35
C MET A 74 15.55 7.46 -9.84
N THR A 75 14.45 8.04 -10.33
CA THR A 75 14.10 7.95 -11.76
C THR A 75 15.11 8.61 -12.70
N GLN A 76 15.84 9.63 -12.20
CA GLN A 76 16.90 10.30 -12.96
C GLN A 76 18.23 9.55 -12.89
N SER A 77 18.56 8.97 -11.73
CA SER A 77 19.86 8.33 -11.48
C SER A 77 19.90 6.87 -11.93
N TYR A 78 18.75 6.19 -11.97
CA TYR A 78 18.66 4.76 -12.22
C TYR A 78 17.83 4.45 -13.47
N LYS A 79 18.22 3.40 -14.22
CA LYS A 79 17.39 2.85 -15.31
C LYS A 79 16.25 2.01 -14.74
N VAL A 80 15.24 2.69 -14.19
CA VAL A 80 14.06 2.06 -13.57
C VAL A 80 13.04 1.71 -14.66
N HIS A 81 12.50 0.50 -14.57
CA HIS A 81 11.50 0.05 -15.53
C HIS A 81 10.16 0.78 -15.28
N ILE A 82 9.47 1.21 -16.34
CA ILE A 82 8.22 1.98 -16.27
C ILE A 82 7.18 1.38 -15.31
N LEU A 83 6.98 0.06 -15.32
CA LEU A 83 6.06 -0.61 -14.39
C LEU A 83 6.39 -0.44 -12.89
N LEU A 84 7.64 -0.12 -12.54
CA LEU A 84 8.01 0.20 -11.16
C LEU A 84 7.64 1.66 -10.84
N VAL A 85 7.73 2.56 -11.83
CA VAL A 85 7.23 3.94 -11.71
C VAL A 85 5.72 3.91 -11.50
N ASP A 86 4.98 3.19 -12.35
CA ASP A 86 3.53 2.99 -12.23
C ASP A 86 3.15 2.41 -10.86
N TYR A 87 3.97 1.52 -10.29
CA TYR A 87 3.79 0.98 -8.95
C TYR A 87 3.92 2.05 -7.85
N PHE A 88 4.95 2.89 -7.92
CA PHE A 88 5.16 3.95 -6.92
C PHE A 88 4.12 5.06 -7.03
N GLU A 89 3.61 5.32 -8.23
CA GLU A 89 2.49 6.24 -8.47
C GLU A 89 1.19 5.70 -7.90
N ALA A 90 0.81 4.45 -8.24
CA ALA A 90 -0.38 3.80 -7.68
C ALA A 90 -0.34 3.74 -6.14
N THR A 91 0.82 3.41 -5.55
CA THR A 91 0.93 3.38 -4.09
C THR A 91 0.93 4.76 -3.43
N LEU A 92 1.35 5.82 -4.13
CA LEU A 92 1.21 7.20 -3.67
C LEU A 92 -0.27 7.63 -3.70
N GLU A 93 -0.97 7.35 -4.79
CA GLU A 93 -2.40 7.63 -4.92
C GLU A 93 -3.22 6.93 -3.82
N ALA A 94 -2.94 5.64 -3.58
CA ALA A 94 -3.56 4.91 -2.46
C ALA A 94 -3.27 5.54 -1.09
N SER A 95 -2.06 6.06 -0.87
CA SER A 95 -1.70 6.72 0.39
C SER A 95 -2.47 8.03 0.59
N LEU A 96 -2.62 8.82 -0.47
CA LEU A 96 -3.45 10.04 -0.46
C LEU A 96 -4.92 9.72 -0.22
N PHE A 97 -5.37 8.57 -0.72
CA PHE A 97 -6.72 8.08 -0.47
C PHE A 97 -6.93 7.69 1.00
N CYS A 98 -5.94 7.07 1.66
CA CYS A 98 -5.95 6.87 3.11
C CYS A 98 -6.12 8.18 3.88
N ASP A 99 -5.39 9.24 3.52
CA ASP A 99 -5.51 10.56 4.17
C ASP A 99 -6.95 11.11 4.05
N LYS A 100 -7.57 11.03 2.87
CA LYS A 100 -8.96 11.45 2.65
C LYS A 100 -9.95 10.67 3.52
N ILE A 101 -9.76 9.37 3.72
CA ILE A 101 -10.60 8.57 4.60
C ILE A 101 -10.48 9.06 6.05
N LEU A 102 -9.25 9.29 6.53
CA LEU A 102 -9.01 9.79 7.88
C LEU A 102 -9.64 11.16 8.12
N GLU A 103 -9.56 12.07 7.14
CA GLU A 103 -10.28 13.36 7.17
C GLU A 103 -11.79 13.15 7.34
N GLY A 104 -12.36 12.21 6.57
CA GLY A 104 -13.78 11.90 6.65
C GLY A 104 -14.22 11.33 7.99
N ILE A 105 -13.42 10.41 8.56
CA ILE A 105 -13.61 9.85 9.90
C ILE A 105 -13.59 10.96 10.96
N ASN A 106 -12.58 11.84 10.92
CA ASN A 106 -12.45 12.93 11.87
C ASN A 106 -13.62 13.91 11.79
N SER A 107 -14.03 14.28 10.57
CA SER A 107 -15.22 15.10 10.33
C SER A 107 -16.48 14.47 10.95
N MET A 108 -16.66 13.15 10.80
CA MET A 108 -17.80 12.47 11.43
C MET A 108 -17.71 12.38 12.93
N ARG A 109 -16.53 12.16 13.52
CA ARG A 109 -16.38 12.18 14.99
C ARG A 109 -16.73 13.55 15.57
N LEU A 110 -16.30 14.64 14.93
CA LEU A 110 -16.66 16.00 15.34
C LEU A 110 -18.17 16.23 15.26
N SER A 111 -18.80 15.75 14.19
CA SER A 111 -20.25 15.86 13.98
C SER A 111 -21.03 15.01 14.98
N ASN A 112 -20.56 13.79 15.28
CA ASN A 112 -21.15 12.90 16.26
C ASN A 112 -21.10 13.51 17.67
N ARG A 113 -19.96 14.12 18.08
CA ARG A 113 -19.86 14.83 19.38
C ARG A 113 -20.92 15.92 19.54
N ARG A 114 -21.26 16.63 18.45
CA ARG A 114 -22.35 17.62 18.47
C ARG A 114 -23.70 16.95 18.69
N ILE A 115 -23.98 15.85 17.98
CA ILE A 115 -25.20 15.06 18.16
C ILE A 115 -25.29 14.46 19.57
N THR A 116 -24.22 13.91 20.14
CA THR A 116 -24.19 13.43 21.53
C THR A 116 -24.58 14.54 22.50
N ARG A 117 -24.07 15.76 22.30
CA ARG A 117 -24.45 16.93 23.11
C ARG A 117 -25.93 17.27 22.97
N VAL A 118 -26.48 17.18 21.76
CA VAL A 118 -27.92 17.37 21.49
C VAL A 118 -28.77 16.32 22.20
N VAL A 119 -28.36 15.05 22.18
CA VAL A 119 -29.01 13.95 22.92
C VAL A 119 -28.99 14.20 24.43
N MET A 120 -27.90 14.75 24.96
CA MET A 120 -27.83 15.12 26.38
C MET A 120 -28.69 16.35 26.72
N LEU A 121 -28.78 17.33 25.82
CA LEU A 121 -29.64 18.50 25.97
C LEU A 121 -31.12 18.11 25.95
N SER A 122 -31.53 17.23 25.05
CA SER A 122 -32.93 16.81 24.91
C SER A 122 -33.49 16.11 26.15
N LYS A 123 -32.65 15.37 26.89
CA LYS A 123 -33.02 14.78 28.20
C LYS A 123 -33.42 15.82 29.25
N ARG A 124 -33.01 17.09 29.08
CA ARG A 124 -33.34 18.20 29.99
C ARG A 124 -34.54 19.03 29.54
N VAL A 125 -35.07 18.76 28.35
CA VAL A 125 -36.26 19.45 27.80
C VAL A 125 -37.51 18.75 28.33
N HIS A 126 -38.40 19.50 28.99
CA HIS A 126 -39.68 18.99 29.49
C HIS A 126 -40.76 19.02 28.40
N ASP A 127 -41.81 18.20 28.56
CA ASP A 127 -42.93 18.04 27.59
C ASP A 127 -43.75 19.31 27.34
N GLY A 128 -43.55 20.36 28.16
CA GLY A 128 -44.16 21.68 28.00
C GLY A 128 -43.23 22.77 27.49
N ALA A 129 -42.05 22.42 26.94
CA ALA A 129 -41.11 23.40 26.41
C ALA A 129 -41.71 24.19 25.23
N ASN A 130 -41.70 25.51 25.37
CA ASN A 130 -42.12 26.50 24.38
C ASN A 130 -41.04 26.64 23.28
N GLU A 131 -41.41 26.94 22.04
CA GLU A 131 -40.49 27.26 20.93
C GLU A 131 -39.45 28.35 21.25
N ASN A 132 -39.70 29.20 22.26
CA ASN A 132 -38.77 30.19 22.78
C ASN A 132 -37.72 29.66 23.75
N ASP A 133 -37.78 28.40 24.15
CA ASP A 133 -36.74 27.75 24.96
C ASP A 133 -35.41 27.70 24.17
N GLN A 134 -34.35 28.22 24.78
CA GLN A 134 -33.05 28.30 24.14
C GLN A 134 -32.45 26.91 23.86
N ASN A 135 -32.64 25.94 24.76
CA ASN A 135 -32.17 24.57 24.54
C ASN A 135 -32.91 23.92 23.37
N PHE A 136 -34.21 24.19 23.23
CA PHE A 136 -35.01 23.73 22.10
C PHE A 136 -34.46 24.29 20.78
N LYS A 137 -34.22 25.62 20.70
CA LYS A 137 -33.62 26.26 19.52
C LYS A 137 -32.23 25.69 19.19
N ASP A 138 -31.39 25.47 20.20
CA ASP A 138 -30.05 24.94 20.01
C ASP A 138 -30.06 23.49 19.49
N ILE A 139 -30.97 22.65 20.00
CA ILE A 139 -31.18 21.27 19.54
C ILE A 139 -31.52 21.25 18.04
N TYR A 140 -32.54 22.01 17.62
CA TYR A 140 -32.98 22.01 16.23
C TYR A 140 -31.97 22.65 15.29
N LYS A 141 -31.22 23.67 15.76
CA LYS A 141 -30.12 24.26 14.99
C LYS A 141 -29.04 23.22 14.68
N GLU A 142 -28.61 22.44 15.67
CA GLU A 142 -27.60 21.40 15.48
C GLU A 142 -28.13 20.25 14.60
N LEU A 143 -29.38 19.81 14.80
CA LEU A 143 -30.01 18.79 13.94
C LEU A 143 -30.12 19.26 12.49
N THR A 144 -30.50 20.52 12.26
CA THR A 144 -30.54 21.12 10.92
C THR A 144 -29.15 21.15 10.30
N SER A 145 -28.15 21.59 11.07
CA SER A 145 -26.75 21.60 10.60
C SER A 145 -26.26 20.20 10.23
N PHE A 146 -26.65 19.18 11.00
CA PHE A 146 -26.27 17.79 10.74
C PHE A 146 -26.98 17.23 9.51
N ALA A 147 -28.30 17.42 9.39
CA ALA A 147 -29.09 16.97 8.25
C ALA A 147 -28.59 17.57 6.93
N MET A 148 -28.19 18.84 6.93
CA MET A 148 -27.68 19.55 5.74
C MET A 148 -26.20 19.28 5.46
N GLN A 149 -25.47 18.64 6.35
CA GLN A 149 -24.05 18.38 6.18
C GLN A 149 -23.82 17.43 4.98
N LYS A 150 -22.80 17.73 4.17
CA LYS A 150 -22.34 16.77 3.15
C LYS A 150 -21.73 15.56 3.86
N ASN A 151 -22.17 14.37 3.47
CA ASN A 151 -21.57 13.14 3.98
C ASN A 151 -20.11 13.04 3.55
N PRO A 152 -19.16 12.97 4.49
CA PRO A 152 -17.73 12.95 4.16
C PRO A 152 -17.33 11.68 3.41
N PHE A 153 -18.09 10.59 3.57
CA PHE A 153 -17.87 9.34 2.85
C PHE A 153 -18.46 9.33 1.42
N TYR A 154 -19.15 10.40 1.02
CA TYR A 154 -19.73 10.53 -0.34
C TYR A 154 -18.66 10.65 -1.43
N ILE A 155 -17.60 11.43 -1.18
CA ILE A 155 -16.50 11.58 -2.16
C ILE A 155 -15.72 10.28 -2.27
N ILE A 156 -15.60 9.57 -1.15
CA ILE A 156 -14.97 8.27 -0.98
C ILE A 156 -15.95 7.15 -1.41
N SER A 157 -17.02 7.47 -2.15
CA SER A 157 -18.02 6.49 -2.53
C SER A 157 -17.48 5.52 -3.59
N THR A 158 -18.33 4.55 -3.92
CA THR A 158 -18.09 3.42 -4.83
C THR A 158 -17.48 3.80 -6.17
N ILE A 159 -17.71 4.99 -6.71
CA ILE A 159 -17.17 5.41 -8.01
C ILE A 159 -15.64 5.55 -7.96
N GLN A 160 -15.09 6.26 -6.97
CA GLN A 160 -13.63 6.40 -6.83
C GLN A 160 -12.95 5.08 -6.48
N PHE A 161 -13.58 4.27 -5.62
CA PHE A 161 -13.06 2.93 -5.31
C PHE A 161 -13.02 2.03 -6.54
N HIS A 162 -14.06 2.05 -7.38
CA HIS A 162 -14.13 1.19 -8.55
C HIS A 162 -13.10 1.60 -9.63
N GLU A 163 -12.96 2.90 -9.88
CA GLU A 163 -11.97 3.43 -10.84
C GLU A 163 -10.54 3.09 -10.41
N ILE A 164 -10.20 3.33 -9.14
CA ILE A 164 -8.86 3.02 -8.59
C ILE A 164 -8.62 1.50 -8.60
N HIS A 165 -9.63 0.72 -8.21
CA HIS A 165 -9.55 -0.74 -8.19
C HIS A 165 -9.22 -1.31 -9.58
N ASP A 166 -9.94 -0.87 -10.62
CA ASP A 166 -9.76 -1.39 -11.98
C ASP A 166 -8.38 -1.04 -12.55
N GLN A 167 -7.90 0.18 -12.28
CA GLN A 167 -6.53 0.60 -12.62
C GLN A 167 -5.49 -0.29 -11.93
N TYR A 168 -5.70 -0.64 -10.67
CA TYR A 168 -4.75 -1.48 -9.92
C TYR A 168 -4.77 -2.93 -10.38
N ILE A 169 -5.95 -3.47 -10.75
CA ILE A 169 -6.07 -4.78 -11.39
C ILE A 169 -5.32 -4.79 -12.73
N GLU A 170 -5.46 -3.76 -13.56
CA GLU A 170 -4.72 -3.63 -14.81
C GLU A 170 -3.21 -3.62 -14.56
N LEU A 171 -2.74 -2.79 -13.62
CA LEU A 171 -1.34 -2.73 -13.23
C LEU A 171 -0.83 -4.09 -12.74
N LEU A 172 -1.60 -4.79 -11.92
CA LEU A 172 -1.27 -6.14 -11.44
C LEU A 172 -1.09 -7.12 -12.60
N HIS A 173 -1.99 -7.07 -13.60
CA HIS A 173 -1.88 -7.88 -14.80
C HIS A 173 -0.62 -7.55 -15.62
N ARG A 174 -0.32 -6.27 -15.81
CA ARG A 174 0.89 -5.79 -16.53
C ARG A 174 2.17 -6.26 -15.82
N LEU A 175 2.24 -6.13 -14.49
CA LEU A 175 3.33 -6.62 -13.65
C LEU A 175 3.51 -8.14 -13.77
N LYS A 176 2.44 -8.92 -13.58
CA LYS A 176 2.44 -10.39 -13.70
C LYS A 176 2.89 -10.84 -15.09
N SER A 177 2.37 -10.21 -16.14
CA SER A 177 2.68 -10.53 -17.54
C SER A 177 4.16 -10.28 -17.85
N LYS A 178 4.68 -9.10 -17.48
CA LYS A 178 6.09 -8.76 -17.70
C LYS A 178 7.01 -9.71 -16.94
N ARG A 179 6.72 -9.99 -15.67
CA ARG A 179 7.48 -10.95 -14.85
C ARG A 179 7.52 -12.33 -15.50
N ARG A 180 6.37 -12.83 -15.98
CA ARG A 180 6.27 -14.12 -16.69
C ARG A 180 7.13 -14.15 -17.96
N ARG A 181 7.10 -13.07 -18.76
CA ARG A 181 7.92 -12.94 -19.97
C ARG A 181 9.41 -12.99 -19.65
N ILE A 182 9.85 -12.22 -18.65
CA ILE A 182 11.26 -12.20 -18.22
C ILE A 182 11.71 -13.58 -17.72
N ARG A 183 10.91 -14.23 -16.87
CA ARG A 183 11.22 -15.57 -16.35
C ARG A 183 11.37 -16.60 -17.48
N ARG A 184 10.50 -16.54 -18.50
CA ARG A 184 10.61 -17.38 -19.71
C ARG A 184 11.92 -17.11 -20.45
N THR A 185 12.27 -15.84 -20.68
CA THR A 185 13.52 -15.48 -21.36
C THR A 185 14.76 -15.97 -20.62
N ILE A 186 14.81 -15.81 -19.29
CA ILE A 186 15.91 -16.30 -18.46
C ILE A 186 16.01 -17.82 -18.55
N SER A 187 14.88 -18.54 -18.45
CA SER A 187 14.83 -19.99 -18.57
C SER A 187 15.36 -20.47 -19.94
N LEU A 188 14.91 -19.86 -21.04
CA LEU A 188 15.36 -20.17 -22.39
C LEU A 188 16.87 -19.93 -22.56
N LYS A 189 17.39 -18.81 -22.04
CA LYS A 189 18.84 -18.54 -22.06
C LYS A 189 19.63 -19.62 -21.30
N ARG A 190 19.16 -20.06 -20.13
CA ARG A 190 19.81 -21.14 -19.36
C ARG A 190 19.81 -22.46 -20.12
N VAL A 191 18.69 -22.83 -20.75
CA VAL A 191 18.58 -24.04 -21.57
C VAL A 191 19.53 -23.98 -22.77
N CYS A 192 19.52 -22.87 -23.51
CA CYS A 192 20.42 -22.67 -24.65
C CYS A 192 21.89 -22.73 -24.24
N LYS A 193 22.26 -22.15 -23.08
CA LYS A 193 23.63 -22.22 -22.55
C LYS A 193 24.04 -23.65 -22.19
N ARG A 194 23.15 -24.44 -21.59
CA ARG A 194 23.41 -25.86 -21.28
C ARG A 194 23.64 -26.65 -22.56
N LEU A 195 22.76 -26.49 -23.55
CA LEU A 195 22.84 -27.21 -24.82
C LEU A 195 24.11 -26.81 -25.61
N GLY A 196 24.42 -25.51 -25.68
CA GLY A 196 25.64 -25.03 -26.31
C GLY A 196 26.91 -25.54 -25.64
N GLY A 197 26.91 -25.70 -24.31
CA GLY A 197 28.01 -26.32 -23.57
C GLY A 197 28.23 -27.79 -23.95
N VAL A 198 27.15 -28.57 -24.06
CA VAL A 198 27.21 -29.98 -24.49
C VAL A 198 27.75 -30.11 -25.92
N VAL A 199 27.25 -29.28 -26.84
CA VAL A 199 27.72 -29.27 -28.24
C VAL A 199 29.20 -28.86 -28.35
N LEU A 200 29.64 -27.89 -27.54
CA LEU A 200 31.04 -27.48 -27.51
C LEU A 200 31.97 -28.60 -27.02
N VAL A 201 31.64 -29.25 -25.90
CA VAL A 201 32.46 -30.35 -25.35
C VAL A 201 32.55 -31.50 -26.34
N THR A 202 31.42 -31.91 -26.92
CA THR A 202 31.39 -32.99 -27.92
C THR A 202 32.20 -32.65 -29.18
N SER A 203 32.08 -31.43 -29.70
CA SER A 203 32.89 -30.98 -30.85
C SER A 203 34.40 -30.94 -30.55
N HIS A 204 34.80 -30.47 -29.37
CA HIS A 204 36.20 -30.45 -28.97
C HIS A 204 36.79 -31.86 -28.83
N CYS A 205 36.04 -32.79 -28.23
CA CYS A 205 36.45 -34.19 -28.16
C CYS A 205 36.65 -34.78 -29.57
N ALA A 206 35.73 -34.53 -30.51
CA ALA A 206 35.85 -35.01 -31.89
C ALA A 206 37.07 -34.40 -32.63
N ILE A 207 37.34 -33.10 -32.44
CA ILE A 207 38.51 -32.42 -33.03
C ILE A 207 39.82 -32.99 -32.45
N LEU A 208 39.89 -33.23 -31.14
CA LEU A 208 41.09 -33.81 -30.52
C LEU A 208 41.36 -35.23 -31.04
N VAL A 209 40.32 -36.06 -31.18
CA VAL A 209 40.45 -37.42 -31.74
C VAL A 209 40.95 -37.37 -33.19
N THR A 210 40.41 -36.48 -34.02
CA THR A 210 40.86 -36.33 -35.41
C THR A 210 42.28 -35.80 -35.51
N LEU A 211 42.67 -34.81 -34.69
CA LEU A 211 44.06 -34.32 -34.63
C LEU A 211 45.04 -35.40 -34.21
N LEU A 212 44.69 -36.24 -33.22
CA LEU A 212 45.50 -37.39 -32.81
C LEU A 212 45.73 -38.34 -33.99
N VAL A 213 44.67 -38.76 -34.68
CA VAL A 213 44.77 -39.63 -35.87
C VAL A 213 45.68 -39.02 -36.94
N PHE A 214 45.52 -37.73 -37.26
CA PHE A 214 46.37 -37.06 -38.25
C PHE A 214 47.84 -36.97 -37.82
N SER A 215 48.11 -36.73 -36.53
CA SER A 215 49.48 -36.63 -36.01
C SER A 215 50.25 -37.95 -36.08
N PHE A 216 49.56 -39.09 -35.96
CA PHE A 216 50.16 -40.41 -36.19
C PHE A 216 50.47 -40.70 -37.66
N HIS A 217 49.82 -40.01 -38.60
CA HIS A 217 49.86 -40.34 -40.02
C HIS A 217 50.66 -39.39 -40.93
N SER A 218 51.31 -38.31 -40.44
CA SER A 218 52.02 -37.40 -41.37
C SER A 218 53.12 -36.48 -40.79
N ILE A 219 54.23 -36.37 -41.55
CA ILE A 219 55.26 -35.31 -41.50
C ILE A 219 54.67 -33.92 -41.86
N VAL A 220 53.45 -33.86 -42.40
CA VAL A 220 52.72 -32.67 -42.89
C VAL A 220 52.19 -31.74 -41.78
N GLY A 221 52.12 -32.19 -40.52
CA GLY A 221 51.54 -31.42 -39.42
C GLY A 221 52.28 -30.14 -39.01
N LEU A 222 53.53 -29.94 -39.47
CA LEU A 222 54.42 -28.88 -38.99
C LEU A 222 54.11 -27.49 -39.56
N VAL A 223 53.42 -27.37 -40.70
CA VAL A 223 53.23 -26.07 -41.41
C VAL A 223 51.87 -25.41 -41.11
N ALA A 224 50.83 -26.19 -40.77
CA ALA A 224 49.47 -25.66 -40.58
C ALA A 224 49.12 -25.28 -39.12
N ALA A 225 49.92 -25.71 -38.14
CA ALA A 225 49.63 -25.55 -36.72
C ALA A 225 49.49 -24.09 -36.23
N PRO A 226 50.33 -23.11 -36.67
CA PRO A 226 50.25 -21.74 -36.15
C PRO A 226 48.97 -20.97 -36.57
N ALA A 227 48.45 -21.22 -37.77
CA ALA A 227 47.25 -20.55 -38.28
C ALA A 227 45.97 -21.00 -37.56
N ILE A 228 45.90 -22.29 -37.21
CA ILE A 228 44.78 -22.87 -36.46
C ILE A 228 44.75 -22.33 -35.03
N VAL A 229 45.91 -22.17 -34.39
CA VAL A 229 46.03 -21.63 -33.02
C VAL A 229 45.65 -20.14 -32.98
N GLY A 230 46.08 -19.33 -33.95
CA GLY A 230 45.72 -17.90 -34.03
C GLY A 230 44.22 -17.66 -34.22
N GLY A 231 43.56 -18.45 -35.08
CA GLY A 231 42.10 -18.38 -35.28
C GLY A 231 41.30 -18.77 -34.03
N LEU A 232 41.78 -19.74 -33.25
CA LEU A 232 41.17 -20.16 -31.99
C LEU A 232 41.24 -19.05 -30.92
N VAL A 233 42.36 -18.32 -30.81
CA VAL A 233 42.50 -17.19 -29.86
C VAL A 233 41.56 -16.03 -30.20
N GLY A 234 41.42 -15.69 -31.49
CA GLY A 234 40.49 -14.66 -31.95
C GLY A 234 39.01 -15.01 -31.67
N LEU A 235 38.64 -16.28 -31.82
CA LEU A 235 37.32 -16.80 -31.43
C LEU A 235 37.11 -16.75 -29.92
N PHE A 236 38.14 -17.03 -29.11
CA PHE A 236 38.06 -16.94 -27.65
C PHE A 236 37.84 -15.49 -27.17
N MET A 237 38.56 -14.51 -27.72
CA MET A 237 38.38 -13.09 -27.35
C MET A 237 37.00 -12.54 -27.76
N LYS A 238 36.51 -12.89 -28.96
CA LYS A 238 35.14 -12.53 -29.40
C LYS A 238 34.08 -13.17 -28.51
N ARG A 239 34.32 -14.40 -28.03
CA ARG A 239 33.45 -15.10 -27.06
C ARG A 239 33.46 -14.44 -25.69
N ILE A 240 34.59 -13.96 -25.18
CA ILE A 240 34.65 -13.26 -23.87
C ILE A 240 33.81 -11.98 -23.92
N LYS A 241 33.88 -11.20 -25.01
CA LYS A 241 33.07 -10.00 -25.20
C LYS A 241 31.56 -10.30 -25.25
N MET A 242 31.14 -11.34 -26.00
CA MET A 242 29.74 -11.78 -26.04
C MET A 242 29.24 -12.38 -24.71
N LYS A 243 30.13 -13.01 -23.94
CA LYS A 243 29.82 -13.56 -22.62
C LYS A 243 29.51 -12.43 -21.62
N ASN A 244 30.21 -11.30 -21.74
CA ASN A 244 30.00 -10.13 -20.88
C ASN A 244 28.64 -9.45 -21.13
N GLU A 245 28.25 -9.23 -22.39
CA GLU A 245 26.93 -8.68 -22.75
C GLU A 245 25.76 -9.63 -22.40
N ASN A 246 25.93 -10.94 -22.59
CA ASN A 246 24.89 -11.91 -22.22
C ASN A 246 24.76 -12.07 -20.69
N PHE A 247 25.85 -11.90 -19.95
CA PHE A 247 25.83 -11.92 -18.49
C PHE A 247 25.15 -10.67 -17.92
N SER A 248 25.49 -9.47 -18.42
CA SER A 248 24.87 -8.21 -17.98
C SER A 248 23.36 -8.18 -18.27
N THR A 249 22.93 -8.66 -19.43
CA THR A 249 21.49 -8.74 -19.77
C THR A 249 20.73 -9.79 -18.96
N THR A 250 21.37 -10.90 -18.58
CA THR A 250 20.74 -11.93 -17.72
C THR A 250 20.63 -11.44 -16.28
N SER A 251 21.69 -10.82 -15.76
CA SER A 251 21.71 -10.19 -14.44
C SER A 251 20.64 -9.10 -14.30
N TYR A 252 20.52 -8.22 -15.30
CA TYR A 252 19.44 -7.22 -15.36
C TYR A 252 18.04 -7.87 -15.34
N CYS A 253 17.82 -8.91 -16.16
CA CYS A 253 16.54 -9.62 -16.20
C CYS A 253 16.21 -10.26 -14.85
N GLU A 254 17.18 -10.87 -14.18
CA GLU A 254 16.97 -11.49 -12.86
C GLU A 254 16.64 -10.43 -11.80
N ARG A 255 17.37 -9.31 -11.77
CA ARG A 255 17.07 -8.16 -10.90
C ARG A 255 15.68 -7.58 -11.13
N LEU A 256 15.31 -7.33 -12.39
CA LEU A 256 13.98 -6.82 -12.73
C LEU A 256 12.88 -7.84 -12.38
N CYS A 257 13.15 -9.15 -12.50
CA CYS A 257 12.20 -10.18 -12.09
C CYS A 257 11.91 -10.11 -10.59
N ASP A 258 12.92 -9.87 -9.75
CA ASP A 258 12.74 -9.73 -8.29
C ASP A 258 11.99 -8.44 -7.93
N GLN A 259 12.33 -7.32 -8.56
CA GLN A 259 11.64 -6.04 -8.38
C GLN A 259 10.15 -6.15 -8.72
N LEU A 260 9.84 -6.78 -9.86
CA LEU A 260 8.45 -7.02 -10.28
C LEU A 260 7.73 -8.03 -9.38
N ASP A 261 8.43 -8.99 -8.78
CA ASP A 261 7.83 -9.95 -7.83
C ASP A 261 7.32 -9.24 -6.56
N VAL A 262 8.18 -8.41 -5.96
CA VAL A 262 7.83 -7.62 -4.77
C VAL A 262 6.71 -6.63 -5.09
N SER A 263 6.81 -5.91 -6.22
CA SER A 263 5.77 -4.95 -6.64
C SER A 263 4.42 -5.64 -6.90
N THR A 264 4.44 -6.83 -7.52
CA THR A 264 3.21 -7.63 -7.76
C THR A 264 2.53 -8.01 -6.44
N LYS A 265 3.31 -8.41 -5.43
CA LYS A 265 2.78 -8.73 -4.10
C LYS A 265 2.21 -7.50 -3.42
N GLY A 266 2.89 -6.35 -3.50
CA GLY A 266 2.42 -5.07 -2.96
C GLY A 266 1.08 -4.65 -3.54
N ILE A 267 0.93 -4.64 -4.87
CA ILE A 267 -0.34 -4.29 -5.53
C ILE A 267 -1.46 -5.29 -5.20
N TYR A 268 -1.14 -6.59 -5.14
CA TYR A 268 -2.14 -7.59 -4.76
C TYR A 268 -2.69 -7.36 -3.35
N ILE A 269 -1.83 -7.05 -2.38
CA ILE A 269 -2.27 -6.75 -1.01
C ILE A 269 -3.11 -5.47 -1.00
N LEU A 270 -2.62 -4.42 -1.67
CA LEU A 270 -3.32 -3.14 -1.77
C LEU A 270 -4.74 -3.26 -2.33
N ILE A 271 -4.95 -4.09 -3.36
CA ILE A 271 -6.29 -4.35 -3.91
C ILE A 271 -7.22 -4.95 -2.85
N ASN A 272 -6.74 -5.94 -2.08
CA ASN A 272 -7.55 -6.57 -1.03
C ASN A 272 -7.88 -5.60 0.12
N ASP A 273 -6.93 -4.74 0.49
CA ASP A 273 -7.15 -3.69 1.49
C ASP A 273 -8.21 -2.68 0.99
N LEU A 274 -8.13 -2.28 -0.28
CA LEU A 274 -9.14 -1.41 -0.90
C LEU A 274 -10.53 -2.06 -0.94
N ASP A 275 -10.65 -3.35 -1.26
CA ASP A 275 -11.93 -4.06 -1.25
C ASP A 275 -12.56 -4.11 0.16
N THR A 276 -11.71 -4.17 1.18
CA THR A 276 -12.16 -4.17 2.58
C THR A 276 -12.59 -2.77 3.01
N MET A 277 -11.76 -1.75 2.75
CA MET A 277 -12.11 -0.35 3.03
C MET A 277 -13.35 0.10 2.28
N SER A 278 -13.52 -0.30 1.01
CA SER A 278 -14.69 0.05 0.19
C SER A 278 -16.00 -0.39 0.84
N ARG A 279 -16.03 -1.61 1.39
CA ARG A 279 -17.20 -2.14 2.12
C ARG A 279 -17.45 -1.38 3.43
N MET A 280 -16.40 -1.09 4.19
CA MET A 280 -16.49 -0.33 5.45
C MET A 280 -16.97 1.11 5.21
N VAL A 281 -16.41 1.80 4.21
CA VAL A 281 -16.80 3.15 3.79
C VAL A 281 -18.24 3.16 3.31
N LYS A 282 -18.66 2.17 2.51
CA LYS A 282 -20.06 2.06 2.07
C LYS A 282 -21.02 1.89 3.24
N ARG A 283 -20.69 1.02 4.20
CA ARG A 283 -21.50 0.81 5.42
C ARG A 283 -21.65 2.13 6.20
N LEU A 284 -20.55 2.85 6.43
CA LEU A 284 -20.56 4.14 7.12
C LEU A 284 -21.28 5.23 6.32
N HIS A 285 -21.14 5.24 5.00
CA HIS A 285 -21.88 6.15 4.12
C HIS A 285 -23.38 5.98 4.31
N ASP A 286 -23.87 4.74 4.21
CA ASP A 286 -25.30 4.43 4.30
C ASP A 286 -25.85 4.77 5.71
N GLU A 287 -25.08 4.48 6.75
CA GLU A 287 -25.42 4.84 8.14
C GLU A 287 -25.49 6.36 8.35
N VAL A 288 -24.55 7.13 7.79
CA VAL A 288 -24.59 8.60 7.86
C VAL A 288 -25.79 9.17 7.10
N GLU A 289 -26.12 8.65 5.91
CA GLU A 289 -27.32 9.09 5.18
C GLU A 289 -28.61 8.75 5.94
N HIS A 290 -28.68 7.57 6.56
CA HIS A 290 -29.81 7.19 7.40
C HIS A 290 -29.98 8.14 8.59
N ARG A 291 -28.90 8.41 9.33
CA ARG A 291 -28.91 9.34 10.47
C ARG A 291 -29.28 10.77 10.07
N LYS A 292 -28.82 11.24 8.90
CA LYS A 292 -29.23 12.53 8.34
C LYS A 292 -30.72 12.57 7.99
N MET A 293 -31.24 11.50 7.39
CA MET A 293 -32.68 11.38 7.10
C MET A 293 -33.51 11.47 8.39
N ILE A 294 -33.10 10.78 9.45
CA ILE A 294 -33.79 10.82 10.75
C ILE A 294 -33.74 12.24 11.35
N ALA A 295 -32.59 12.91 11.30
CA ALA A 295 -32.46 14.30 11.74
C ALA A 295 -33.37 15.25 10.93
N ASP A 296 -33.43 15.09 9.61
CA ASP A 296 -34.29 15.88 8.72
C ASP A 296 -35.79 15.67 9.01
N VAL A 297 -36.22 14.43 9.30
CA VAL A 297 -37.59 14.13 9.75
C VAL A 297 -37.91 14.88 11.05
N CYS A 298 -36.97 14.92 12.01
CA CYS A 298 -37.14 15.69 13.24
C CYS A 298 -37.30 17.17 12.96
N VAL A 299 -36.40 17.74 12.14
CA VAL A 299 -36.40 19.17 11.77
C VAL A 299 -37.67 19.57 11.02
N LYS A 300 -38.26 18.69 10.20
CA LYS A 300 -39.53 18.95 9.51
C LYS A 300 -40.75 18.85 10.43
N ASN A 301 -40.60 18.32 11.64
CA ASN A 301 -41.70 18.10 12.59
C ASN A 301 -41.43 18.76 13.96
N ILE A 302 -40.92 20.00 13.97
CA ILE A 302 -40.45 20.73 15.16
C ILE A 302 -41.45 20.70 16.33
N MET A 303 -42.75 20.81 16.04
CA MET A 303 -43.80 20.89 17.08
C MET A 303 -44.19 19.54 17.72
N LYS A 304 -43.57 18.42 17.31
CA LYS A 304 -43.91 17.07 17.82
C LYS A 304 -42.80 16.56 18.73
N SER A 305 -42.97 16.78 20.04
CA SER A 305 -41.98 16.38 21.05
C SER A 305 -41.75 14.87 21.10
N GLU A 306 -42.74 14.06 20.73
CA GLU A 306 -42.63 12.60 20.62
C GLU A 306 -41.65 12.19 19.52
N ILE A 307 -41.63 12.92 18.39
CA ILE A 307 -40.68 12.66 17.30
C ILE A 307 -39.27 13.00 17.76
N LEU A 308 -39.09 14.14 18.43
CA LEU A 308 -37.79 14.51 19.01
C LEU A 308 -37.29 13.42 19.98
N LYS A 309 -38.13 12.94 20.91
CA LYS A 309 -37.77 11.86 21.83
C LYS A 309 -37.37 10.59 21.09
N GLN A 310 -38.12 10.18 20.07
CA GLN A 310 -37.83 8.97 19.30
C GLN A 310 -36.52 9.09 18.53
N VAL A 311 -36.26 10.24 17.91
CA VAL A 311 -35.00 10.52 17.19
C VAL A 311 -33.80 10.53 18.15
N MET A 312 -33.96 11.13 19.33
CA MET A 312 -32.88 11.16 20.34
C MET A 312 -32.59 9.76 20.91
N LYS A 313 -33.63 8.94 21.08
CA LYS A 313 -33.48 7.53 21.46
C LYS A 313 -32.72 6.76 20.39
N ASP A 314 -33.10 6.93 19.13
CA ASP A 314 -32.45 6.26 17.99
C ASP A 314 -30.96 6.62 17.90
N PHE A 315 -30.63 7.92 18.01
CA PHE A 315 -29.23 8.37 18.03
C PHE A 315 -28.43 7.78 19.19
N HIS A 316 -29.03 7.65 20.36
CA HIS A 316 -28.37 7.09 21.53
C HIS A 316 -28.16 5.57 21.42
N GLU A 317 -29.15 4.84 20.90
CA GLU A 317 -29.09 3.37 20.77
C GLU A 317 -28.02 2.91 19.75
N HIS A 318 -27.82 3.68 18.67
CA HIS A 318 -26.86 3.33 17.61
C HIS A 318 -25.49 4.02 17.76
N GLU A 319 -25.29 4.86 18.79
CA GLU A 319 -24.07 5.67 18.95
C GLU A 319 -22.80 4.82 19.05
N SER A 320 -22.79 3.81 19.93
CA SER A 320 -21.61 2.98 20.14
C SER A 320 -21.26 2.20 18.88
N SER A 321 -22.24 1.56 18.25
CA SER A 321 -22.02 0.80 17.01
C SER A 321 -21.47 1.68 15.89
N PHE A 322 -21.97 2.92 15.76
CA PHE A 322 -21.43 3.87 14.79
C PHE A 322 -19.98 4.26 15.07
N LEU A 323 -19.63 4.52 16.34
CA LEU A 323 -18.27 4.85 16.73
C LEU A 323 -17.31 3.67 16.52
N ASP A 324 -17.76 2.44 16.82
CA ASP A 324 -17.00 1.22 16.59
C ASP A 324 -16.71 1.03 15.08
N GLN A 325 -17.68 1.30 14.21
CA GLN A 325 -17.47 1.24 12.76
C GLN A 325 -16.46 2.29 12.26
N LEU A 326 -16.44 3.49 12.85
CA LEU A 326 -15.45 4.52 12.53
C LEU A 326 -14.05 4.11 12.99
N GLU A 327 -13.93 3.49 14.16
CA GLU A 327 -12.67 2.96 14.69
C GLU A 327 -12.16 1.79 13.84
N GLU A 328 -13.01 0.83 13.48
CA GLU A 328 -12.66 -0.30 12.62
C GLU A 328 -12.11 0.17 11.26
N LEU A 329 -12.76 1.16 10.63
CA LEU A 329 -12.26 1.74 9.38
C LEU A 329 -10.93 2.46 9.57
N GLU A 330 -10.77 3.24 10.64
CA GLU A 330 -9.53 3.97 10.94
C GLU A 330 -8.35 3.01 11.12
N GLU A 331 -8.52 1.94 11.90
CA GLU A 331 -7.50 0.92 12.11
C GLU A 331 -7.07 0.27 10.80
N HIS A 332 -8.05 -0.06 9.95
CA HIS A 332 -7.77 -0.66 8.65
C HIS A 332 -7.05 0.30 7.70
N VAL A 333 -7.38 1.60 7.72
CA VAL A 333 -6.68 2.62 6.94
C VAL A 333 -5.21 2.75 7.37
N TYR A 334 -4.94 2.74 8.68
CA TYR A 334 -3.57 2.74 9.19
C TYR A 334 -2.81 1.48 8.74
N LEU A 335 -3.42 0.29 8.85
CA LEU A 335 -2.81 -0.95 8.38
C LEU A 335 -2.47 -0.95 6.90
N CYS A 336 -3.40 -0.49 6.06
CA CYS A 336 -3.19 -0.36 4.63
C CYS A 336 -1.99 0.57 4.36
N PHE A 337 -1.96 1.74 5.00
CA PHE A 337 -0.87 2.69 4.85
C PHE A 337 0.49 2.09 5.27
N LEU A 338 0.54 1.40 6.40
CA LEU A 338 1.75 0.71 6.89
C LEU A 338 2.24 -0.33 5.88
N THR A 339 1.32 -1.09 5.31
CA THR A 339 1.59 -2.14 4.31
C THR A 339 2.08 -1.56 3.00
N ILE A 340 1.49 -0.45 2.54
CA ILE A 340 1.98 0.34 1.40
C ILE A 340 3.42 0.77 1.66
N ASN A 341 3.67 1.39 2.81
CA ASN A 341 4.98 1.96 3.14
C ASN A 341 6.09 0.89 3.19
N ARG A 342 5.77 -0.24 3.81
CA ARG A 342 6.65 -1.41 3.85
C ARG A 342 6.92 -1.95 2.44
N SER A 343 5.88 -2.10 1.62
CA SER A 343 6.01 -2.63 0.27
C SER A 343 6.86 -1.71 -0.62
N ARG A 344 6.63 -0.39 -0.55
CA ARG A 344 7.45 0.63 -1.24
C ARG A 344 8.92 0.57 -0.84
N THR A 345 9.19 0.44 0.45
CA THR A 345 10.57 0.30 0.97
C THR A 345 11.24 -0.96 0.44
N LEU A 346 10.55 -2.10 0.43
CA LEU A 346 11.09 -3.36 -0.12
C LEU A 346 11.37 -3.28 -1.61
N VAL A 347 10.51 -2.62 -2.40
CA VAL A 347 10.76 -2.39 -3.83
C VAL A 347 11.99 -1.50 -4.01
N MET A 348 12.10 -0.41 -3.24
CA MET A 348 13.26 0.47 -3.30
C MET A 348 14.56 -0.25 -2.94
N GLN A 349 14.57 -1.09 -1.90
CA GLN A 349 15.71 -1.94 -1.58
C GLN A 349 16.09 -2.85 -2.74
N LYS A 350 15.14 -3.45 -3.47
CA LYS A 350 15.45 -4.26 -4.67
C LYS A 350 15.97 -3.44 -5.85
N ILE A 351 15.70 -2.14 -5.88
CA ILE A 351 16.28 -1.22 -6.87
C ILE A 351 17.74 -0.92 -6.49
N THR A 352 18.03 -0.65 -5.22
CA THR A 352 19.35 -0.19 -4.77
C THR A 352 20.34 -1.32 -4.40
N GLU A 353 19.91 -2.41 -3.76
CA GLU A 353 20.77 -3.52 -3.28
C GLU A 353 21.63 -4.13 -4.39
N LYS A 354 21.12 -4.17 -5.62
CA LYS A 354 21.74 -4.90 -6.73
C LYS A 354 22.50 -4.01 -7.72
N GLU A 355 22.75 -2.74 -7.39
CA GLU A 355 23.69 -1.89 -8.12
C GLU A 355 25.05 -1.74 -7.41
N ASN A 356 25.12 -1.88 -6.08
CA ASN A 356 26.38 -1.93 -5.33
C ASN A 356 27.26 -3.17 -5.63
N ILE A 357 26.75 -4.12 -6.42
CA ILE A 357 27.52 -5.30 -6.88
C ILE A 357 28.16 -5.05 -8.27
N GLY A 358 27.97 -3.86 -8.84
CA GLY A 358 28.46 -3.48 -10.16
C GLY A 358 29.49 -2.34 -10.19
N LEU A 359 29.99 -1.91 -9.03
CA LEU A 359 31.10 -0.95 -8.88
C LEU A 359 32.39 -1.67 -8.48
#